data_AF-A0A7Y5QM55-F1
#
_entry.id   AF-A0A7Y5QM55-F1
#
_cell.length_a   1.000
_cell.length_b   1.000
_cell.length_c   1.000
_cell.angle_alpha   90.00
_cell.angle_beta   90.00
_cell.angle_gamma   90.00
#
_symmetry.space_group_name_H-M   'P 1'
#
loop_
_entity.id
_entity.type
_entity.pdbx_description
1 polymer ?
#
loop_
_entity_poly.entity_id
_entity_poly.type
_entity_poly.pdbx_seq_one_letter_code
_entity_poly.pdbx_strand_id
1 'polypeptide(L)'
;MIDHVGLAAGDFAKSKAWYAAALAPIGYRVMMEFPAQQAGGQPTAPARPRPVWPVKGPDPLPGAILPNQRIVAYYGNPLSKRMGILGEVPPDEMLRRLDREVRAWARADPETPVVPALHLIAVVAQGSAGRDGMYRARMSDSLIERVYGWAQRHKAIMFLDVQVGKSTLQAELPRLVPFLVRPDVHLAIDPEFSMKRGGLPGKRIGTYDASDVNHAIDVLADLVEKHNLPPKVLVIHRFTRPMLTNANRIKLDPRVQVVIHMDGWGPPWMKKDSYQAYVYAEPVQFTGFKLFYRNDTKRGHPLMTPADILALFPKPVYIQYQ
;
A
#
# COMPACT_ATOMS: atom_id res chain seq x y z
N MET A 1 -35.45 -30.77 -4.44
CA MET A 1 -34.56 -31.91 -4.13
C MET A 1 -33.15 -31.43 -4.45
N ILE A 2 -32.31 -31.22 -3.45
CA ILE A 2 -30.89 -30.95 -3.68
C ILE A 2 -30.27 -32.32 -3.94
N ASP A 3 -29.81 -32.56 -5.15
CA ASP A 3 -29.18 -33.83 -5.54
C ASP A 3 -27.67 -33.83 -5.26
N HIS A 4 -27.02 -32.65 -5.20
CA HIS A 4 -25.63 -32.49 -4.77
C HIS A 4 -25.27 -31.05 -4.35
N VAL A 5 -24.24 -30.92 -3.49
CA VAL A 5 -23.58 -29.64 -3.14
C VAL A 5 -22.07 -29.87 -3.12
N GLY A 6 -21.30 -29.02 -3.81
CA GLY A 6 -19.85 -29.03 -3.80
C GLY A 6 -19.27 -28.04 -2.80
N LEU A 7 -18.38 -28.48 -1.91
CA LEU A 7 -17.65 -27.64 -0.96
C LEU A 7 -16.16 -27.91 -1.08
N ALA A 8 -15.37 -26.85 -1.27
CA ALA A 8 -13.91 -26.96 -1.25
C ALA A 8 -13.41 -27.03 0.19
N ALA A 9 -12.61 -28.05 0.51
CA ALA A 9 -11.99 -28.24 1.82
C ALA A 9 -10.46 -28.17 1.71
N GLY A 10 -9.83 -27.33 2.53
CA GLY A 10 -8.36 -27.28 2.64
C GLY A 10 -7.77 -28.47 3.42
N ASP A 11 -8.55 -29.01 4.36
CA ASP A 11 -8.28 -30.24 5.10
C ASP A 11 -9.58 -31.06 5.14
N PHE A 12 -9.60 -32.18 4.42
CA PHE A 12 -10.79 -33.01 4.26
C PHE A 12 -11.23 -33.64 5.59
N ALA A 13 -10.29 -34.18 6.37
CA ALA A 13 -10.60 -34.86 7.63
C ALA A 13 -11.20 -33.89 8.65
N LYS A 14 -10.59 -32.71 8.78
CA LYS A 14 -11.07 -31.66 9.70
C LYS A 14 -12.42 -31.10 9.27
N SER A 15 -12.60 -30.87 7.96
CA SER A 15 -13.87 -30.37 7.42
C SER A 15 -14.98 -31.39 7.63
N LYS A 16 -14.72 -32.67 7.31
CA LYS A 16 -15.67 -33.78 7.51
C LYS A 16 -16.13 -33.87 8.96
N ALA A 17 -15.19 -33.81 9.92
CA ALA A 17 -15.52 -33.86 11.35
C ALA A 17 -16.42 -32.67 11.75
N TRP A 18 -16.13 -31.47 11.26
CA TRP A 18 -16.94 -30.29 11.54
C TRP A 18 -18.36 -30.40 10.97
N TYR A 19 -18.52 -30.75 9.69
CA TYR A 19 -19.83 -30.85 9.06
C TYR A 19 -20.67 -31.99 9.66
N ALA A 20 -20.05 -33.12 9.98
CA ALA A 20 -20.75 -34.22 10.65
C ALA A 20 -21.30 -33.78 12.02
N ALA A 21 -20.51 -33.03 12.80
CA ALA A 21 -20.97 -32.49 14.09
C ALA A 21 -22.05 -31.41 13.93
N ALA A 22 -21.87 -30.47 13.01
CA ALA A 22 -22.78 -29.35 12.80
C ALA A 22 -24.16 -29.79 12.27
N LEU A 23 -24.21 -30.84 11.45
CA LEU A 23 -25.44 -31.33 10.83
C LEU A 23 -26.07 -32.53 11.57
N ALA A 24 -25.41 -33.08 12.59
CA ALA A 24 -25.97 -34.16 13.41
C ALA A 24 -27.39 -33.85 13.98
N PRO A 25 -27.71 -32.62 14.43
CA PRO A 25 -29.04 -32.29 14.96
C PRO A 25 -30.17 -32.42 13.95
N ILE A 26 -29.88 -32.33 12.65
CA ILE A 26 -30.87 -32.50 11.57
C ILE A 26 -30.90 -33.94 11.02
N GLY A 27 -30.28 -34.88 11.74
CA GLY A 27 -30.26 -36.30 11.36
C GLY A 27 -29.31 -36.63 10.22
N TYR A 28 -28.39 -35.74 9.87
CA TYR A 28 -27.37 -36.01 8.86
C TYR A 28 -26.49 -37.20 9.27
N ARG A 29 -26.30 -38.15 8.34
CA ARG A 29 -25.41 -39.30 8.50
C ARG A 29 -24.65 -39.52 7.20
N VAL A 30 -23.36 -39.85 7.31
CA VAL A 30 -22.54 -40.25 6.15
C VAL A 30 -22.97 -41.65 5.75
N MET A 31 -23.59 -41.77 4.57
CA MET A 31 -24.07 -43.06 4.05
C MET A 31 -22.97 -43.83 3.31
N MET A 32 -22.10 -43.12 2.60
CA MET A 32 -21.03 -43.69 1.79
C MET A 32 -19.92 -42.65 1.62
N GLU A 33 -18.68 -43.10 1.61
CA GLU A 33 -17.51 -42.28 1.34
C GLU A 33 -16.74 -42.88 0.16
N PHE A 34 -16.51 -42.06 -0.87
CA PHE A 34 -15.74 -42.47 -2.02
C PHE A 34 -14.26 -42.14 -1.82
N PRO A 35 -13.33 -43.03 -2.19
CA PRO A 35 -11.91 -42.72 -2.27
C PRO A 35 -11.67 -41.50 -3.18
N ALA A 36 -10.67 -40.68 -2.85
CA ALA A 36 -10.32 -39.48 -3.61
C ALA A 36 -10.11 -39.75 -5.11
N GLN A 37 -9.61 -40.94 -5.46
CA GLN A 37 -9.38 -41.41 -6.84
C GLN A 37 -10.69 -41.64 -7.63
N GLN A 38 -11.81 -41.91 -6.95
CA GLN A 38 -13.13 -42.14 -7.55
C GLN A 38 -14.03 -40.91 -7.47
N ALA A 39 -13.74 -39.97 -6.57
CA ALA A 39 -14.56 -38.77 -6.32
C ALA A 39 -14.42 -37.67 -7.40
N GLY A 40 -13.61 -37.87 -8.44
CA GLY A 40 -13.42 -36.92 -9.55
C GLY A 40 -12.81 -35.55 -9.17
N GLY A 41 -12.55 -35.32 -7.89
CA GLY A 41 -11.94 -34.10 -7.38
C GLY A 41 -10.45 -34.08 -7.71
N GLN A 42 -10.02 -33.09 -8.49
CA GLN A 42 -8.59 -32.78 -8.58
C GLN A 42 -8.03 -32.56 -7.17
N PRO A 43 -6.81 -33.06 -6.86
CA PRO A 43 -6.16 -32.74 -5.61
C PRO A 43 -6.16 -31.21 -5.46
N THR A 44 -6.85 -30.69 -4.45
CA THR A 44 -6.77 -29.28 -4.13
C THR A 44 -5.31 -29.00 -3.81
N ALA A 45 -4.72 -28.03 -4.49
CA ALA A 45 -3.36 -27.59 -4.21
C ALA A 45 -3.23 -27.40 -2.69
N PRO A 46 -2.12 -27.84 -2.07
CA PRO A 46 -1.94 -27.72 -0.62
C PRO A 46 -2.28 -26.30 -0.21
N ALA A 47 -3.11 -26.16 0.84
CA ALA A 47 -3.51 -24.87 1.35
C ALA A 47 -2.25 -24.02 1.51
N ARG A 48 -2.21 -22.86 0.84
CA ARG A 48 -1.03 -21.98 0.92
C ARG A 48 -0.72 -21.74 2.40
N PRO A 49 0.56 -21.84 2.81
CA PRO A 49 0.92 -21.60 4.20
C PRO A 49 0.38 -20.24 4.62
N ARG A 50 -0.17 -20.18 5.84
CA ARG A 50 -0.75 -18.94 6.36
C ARG A 50 0.32 -17.85 6.38
N PRO A 51 0.00 -16.61 5.94
CA PRO A 51 0.90 -15.48 6.09
C PRO A 51 1.33 -15.32 7.55
N VAL A 52 2.61 -15.02 7.77
CA VAL A 52 3.17 -14.79 9.11
C VAL A 52 3.35 -13.28 9.31
N TRP A 53 2.75 -12.77 10.38
CA TRP A 53 2.85 -11.38 10.83
C TRP A 53 3.19 -11.35 12.34
N PRO A 54 3.98 -10.38 12.82
CA PRO A 54 4.79 -9.45 12.02
C PRO A 54 5.89 -10.19 11.23
N VAL A 55 6.32 -9.61 10.10
CA VAL A 55 7.46 -10.17 9.36
C VAL A 55 8.73 -9.92 10.16
N LYS A 56 9.56 -10.96 10.32
CA LYS A 56 10.89 -10.81 10.93
C LYS A 56 11.77 -9.97 10.00
N GLY A 57 11.98 -8.71 10.36
CA GLY A 57 12.86 -7.78 9.69
C GLY A 57 14.14 -7.50 10.50
N PRO A 58 15.04 -6.66 9.97
CA PRO A 58 16.18 -6.16 10.72
C PRO A 58 15.73 -5.23 11.86
N ASP A 59 16.58 -5.07 12.87
CA ASP A 59 16.31 -4.14 13.96
C ASP A 59 16.27 -2.69 13.44
N PRO A 60 15.30 -1.87 13.88
CA PRO A 60 15.23 -0.47 13.44
C PRO A 60 16.46 0.33 13.90
N LEU A 61 17.06 1.11 12.99
CA LEU A 61 18.11 2.07 13.38
C LEU A 61 17.51 3.28 14.12
N PRO A 62 18.32 4.03 14.88
CA PRO A 62 17.90 5.29 15.48
C PRO A 62 17.25 6.23 14.45
N GLY A 63 16.14 6.86 14.84
CA GLY A 63 15.36 7.74 13.97
C GLY A 63 14.36 7.02 13.05
N ALA A 64 14.23 5.69 13.12
CA ALA A 64 13.12 4.98 12.49
C ALA A 64 11.76 5.51 12.99
N ILE A 65 10.80 5.62 12.07
CA ILE A 65 9.46 6.15 12.36
C ILE A 65 8.52 5.01 12.76
N LEU A 66 8.56 3.92 12.00
CA LEU A 66 7.72 2.74 12.11
C LEU A 66 8.43 1.63 12.90
N PRO A 67 7.70 0.81 13.67
CA PRO A 67 6.25 0.84 13.88
C PRO A 67 5.79 1.79 15.01
N ASN A 68 6.72 2.45 15.70
CA ASN A 68 6.43 3.18 16.95
C ASN A 68 5.61 4.46 16.75
N GLN A 69 5.58 5.00 15.53
CA GLN A 69 4.78 6.16 15.16
C GLN A 69 3.93 5.83 13.94
N ARG A 70 2.83 6.57 13.77
CA ARG A 70 1.92 6.47 12.63
C ARG A 70 2.09 7.67 11.72
N ILE A 71 2.25 7.43 10.44
CA ILE A 71 2.29 8.50 9.45
C ILE A 71 0.86 8.77 8.95
N VAL A 72 0.42 10.02 8.98
CA VAL A 72 -0.86 10.46 8.37
C VAL A 72 -0.54 11.45 7.27
N ALA A 73 -0.80 11.05 6.03
CA ALA A 73 -0.36 11.74 4.83
C ALA A 73 -1.51 12.31 4.01
N TYR A 74 -1.32 13.51 3.47
CA TYR A 74 -2.15 14.08 2.42
C TYR A 74 -1.49 13.92 1.06
N TYR A 75 -2.20 13.26 0.14
CA TYR A 75 -1.68 12.88 -1.16
C TYR A 75 -2.09 13.84 -2.27
N GLY A 76 -1.19 14.07 -3.23
CA GLY A 76 -1.60 14.57 -4.52
C GLY A 76 -0.58 15.43 -5.27
N ASN A 77 -1.10 16.28 -6.16
CA ASN A 77 -0.30 17.24 -6.91
C ASN A 77 -0.97 18.62 -6.93
N PRO A 78 -0.29 19.69 -6.46
CA PRO A 78 -0.87 21.04 -6.40
C PRO A 78 -1.30 21.63 -7.74
N LEU A 79 -0.83 21.08 -8.87
CA LEU A 79 -1.20 21.53 -10.21
C LEU A 79 -2.54 20.94 -10.70
N SER A 80 -3.19 20.07 -9.91
CA SER A 80 -4.44 19.41 -10.31
C SER A 80 -5.43 19.27 -9.16
N LYS A 81 -6.64 19.81 -9.36
CA LYS A 81 -7.79 19.65 -8.44
C LYS A 81 -8.38 18.23 -8.44
N ARG A 82 -7.88 17.33 -9.31
CA ARG A 82 -8.41 15.97 -9.48
C ARG A 82 -7.44 14.89 -9.03
N MET A 83 -6.21 15.25 -8.67
CA MET A 83 -5.15 14.33 -8.26
C MET A 83 -4.84 14.49 -6.78
N GLY A 84 -5.88 14.50 -5.94
CA GLY A 84 -5.77 14.51 -4.49
C GLY A 84 -5.75 15.86 -3.81
N ILE A 85 -5.91 15.81 -2.49
CA ILE A 85 -6.17 16.96 -1.61
C ILE A 85 -5.09 18.06 -1.65
N LEU A 86 -3.84 17.73 -2.02
CA LEU A 86 -2.77 18.72 -2.18
C LEU A 86 -3.07 19.78 -3.26
N GLY A 87 -3.90 19.45 -4.24
CA GLY A 87 -4.35 20.39 -5.28
C GLY A 87 -5.83 20.74 -5.22
N GLU A 88 -6.61 20.09 -4.36
CA GLU A 88 -8.07 20.25 -4.32
C GLU A 88 -8.52 21.56 -3.63
N VAL A 89 -7.84 21.94 -2.54
CA VAL A 89 -8.17 23.13 -1.73
C VAL A 89 -6.92 24.00 -1.50
N PRO A 90 -7.07 25.29 -1.11
CA PRO A 90 -5.93 26.16 -0.85
C PRO A 90 -4.97 25.59 0.21
N PRO A 91 -3.64 25.81 0.12
CA PRO A 91 -2.66 25.17 1.00
C PRO A 91 -2.92 25.33 2.50
N ASP A 92 -3.23 26.54 2.97
CA ASP A 92 -3.49 26.76 4.40
C ASP A 92 -4.76 26.05 4.87
N GLU A 93 -5.77 25.95 4.01
CA GLU A 93 -6.96 25.17 4.30
C GLU A 93 -6.62 23.68 4.37
N MET A 94 -5.88 23.17 3.37
CA MET A 94 -5.40 21.79 3.29
C MET A 94 -4.64 21.40 4.57
N LEU A 95 -3.69 22.22 5.03
CA LEU A 95 -2.91 21.97 6.25
C LEU A 95 -3.80 21.95 7.51
N ARG A 96 -4.78 22.87 7.61
CA ARG A 96 -5.77 22.83 8.70
C ARG A 96 -6.65 21.58 8.65
N ARG A 97 -6.89 20.99 7.49
CA ARG A 97 -7.62 19.70 7.37
C ARG A 97 -6.72 18.54 7.79
N LEU A 98 -5.45 18.53 7.39
CA LEU A 98 -4.47 17.54 7.82
C LEU A 98 -4.36 17.49 9.34
N ASP A 99 -4.31 18.65 10.00
CA ASP A 99 -4.34 18.76 11.46
C ASP A 99 -5.54 18.08 12.12
N ARG A 100 -6.71 18.12 11.48
CA ARG A 100 -7.90 17.45 11.99
C ARG A 100 -7.76 15.93 11.90
N GLU A 101 -7.22 15.42 10.80
CA GLU A 101 -6.96 13.98 10.65
C GLU A 101 -5.89 13.51 11.62
N VAL A 102 -4.79 14.26 11.78
CA VAL A 102 -3.73 13.97 12.76
C VAL A 102 -4.31 13.88 14.17
N ARG A 103 -5.12 14.87 14.58
CA ARG A 103 -5.80 14.83 15.89
C ARG A 103 -6.81 13.69 16.00
N ALA A 104 -7.49 13.33 14.93
CA ALA A 104 -8.43 12.21 14.94
C ALA A 104 -7.70 10.88 15.16
N TRP A 105 -6.57 10.67 14.49
CA TRP A 105 -5.72 9.49 14.68
C TRP A 105 -5.06 9.43 16.05
N ALA A 106 -4.53 10.56 16.55
CA ALA A 106 -3.93 10.62 17.88
C ALA A 106 -4.95 10.33 19.00
N ARG A 107 -6.22 10.71 18.80
CA ARG A 107 -7.30 10.35 19.75
C ARG A 107 -7.71 8.88 19.65
N ALA A 108 -7.71 8.32 18.44
CA ALA A 108 -8.14 6.94 18.20
C ALA A 108 -7.11 5.90 18.68
N ASP A 109 -5.82 6.26 18.70
CA ASP A 109 -4.73 5.40 19.16
C ASP A 109 -3.64 6.24 19.87
N PRO A 110 -3.86 6.61 21.15
CA PRO A 110 -2.98 7.51 21.90
C PRO A 110 -1.57 6.95 22.15
N GLU A 111 -1.39 5.63 22.09
CA GLU A 111 -0.11 4.97 22.33
C GLU A 111 0.84 5.06 21.13
N THR A 112 0.31 5.45 19.95
CA THR A 112 1.08 5.56 18.71
C THR A 112 1.10 7.03 18.24
N PRO A 113 2.17 7.79 18.54
CA PRO A 113 2.31 9.19 18.09
C PRO A 113 2.12 9.33 16.58
N VAL A 114 1.51 10.45 16.16
CA VAL A 114 1.17 10.69 14.75
C VAL A 114 2.12 11.71 14.12
N VAL A 115 2.75 11.33 13.01
CA VAL A 115 3.61 12.19 12.18
C VAL A 115 2.83 12.67 10.96
N PRO A 116 2.57 13.98 10.80
CA PRO A 116 1.93 14.51 9.61
C PRO A 116 2.85 14.38 8.40
N ALA A 117 2.28 14.15 7.21
CA ALA A 117 3.04 14.07 5.97
C ALA A 117 2.33 14.72 4.77
N LEU A 118 3.12 15.28 3.86
CA LEU A 118 2.66 15.67 2.52
C LEU A 118 3.26 14.72 1.47
N HIS A 119 2.41 14.05 0.70
CA HIS A 119 2.81 13.05 -0.28
C HIS A 119 2.60 13.58 -1.70
N LEU A 120 3.67 14.11 -2.29
CA LEU A 120 3.65 14.78 -3.59
C LEU A 120 3.93 13.81 -4.73
N ILE A 121 3.08 13.80 -5.75
CA ILE A 121 3.36 13.13 -7.03
C ILE A 121 4.41 13.94 -7.80
N ALA A 122 5.68 13.57 -7.65
CA ALA A 122 6.83 14.26 -8.21
C ALA A 122 7.13 13.83 -9.66
N VAL A 123 6.79 12.60 -10.01
CA VAL A 123 6.76 12.10 -11.40
C VAL A 123 5.35 11.58 -11.66
N VAL A 124 4.64 12.23 -12.59
CA VAL A 124 3.22 11.98 -12.86
C VAL A 124 3.10 11.23 -14.18
N ALA A 125 2.46 10.07 -14.19
CA ALA A 125 2.21 9.36 -15.43
C ALA A 125 1.21 10.14 -16.30
N GLN A 126 1.43 10.11 -17.61
CA GLN A 126 0.65 10.88 -18.57
C GLN A 126 -0.13 9.94 -19.50
N GLY A 127 -1.34 10.36 -19.87
CA GLY A 127 -2.14 9.65 -20.88
C GLY A 127 -1.57 9.77 -22.30
N SER A 128 -0.70 10.75 -22.55
CA SER A 128 -0.03 11.00 -23.83
C SER A 128 1.49 10.93 -23.71
N ALA A 129 2.15 10.64 -24.83
CA ALA A 129 3.60 10.60 -24.91
C ALA A 129 4.20 11.98 -24.67
N GLY A 130 5.23 12.05 -23.81
CA GLY A 130 6.14 13.19 -23.77
C GLY A 130 7.10 13.18 -24.96
N ARG A 131 8.01 14.17 -25.02
CA ARG A 131 9.00 14.29 -26.11
C ARG A 131 9.91 13.06 -26.26
N ASP A 132 10.19 12.40 -25.15
CA ASP A 132 11.01 11.18 -25.06
C ASP A 132 10.17 9.89 -25.18
N GLY A 133 8.86 9.98 -25.42
CA GLY A 133 7.99 8.83 -25.53
C GLY A 133 7.72 8.09 -24.22
N MET A 134 8.07 8.65 -23.06
CA MET A 134 8.03 7.92 -21.77
C MET A 134 6.69 8.04 -21.01
N TYR A 135 5.70 8.76 -21.54
CA TYR A 135 4.34 8.87 -20.95
C TYR A 135 4.34 9.31 -19.48
N ARG A 136 5.10 10.36 -19.18
CA ARG A 136 5.14 10.96 -17.83
C ARG A 136 5.60 12.41 -17.89
N ALA A 137 5.31 13.16 -16.83
CA ALA A 137 5.78 14.51 -16.60
C ALA A 137 6.55 14.56 -15.26
N ARG A 138 7.68 15.25 -15.25
CA ARG A 138 8.48 15.48 -14.04
C ARG A 138 8.12 16.84 -13.47
N MET A 139 7.76 16.90 -12.19
CA MET A 139 7.48 18.16 -11.51
C MET A 139 8.76 18.96 -11.32
N SER A 140 8.69 20.29 -11.51
CA SER A 140 9.85 21.18 -11.38
C SER A 140 10.39 21.18 -9.95
N ASP A 141 11.69 21.47 -9.82
CA ASP A 141 12.36 21.60 -8.52
C ASP A 141 11.65 22.67 -7.67
N SER A 142 11.24 23.78 -8.30
CA SER A 142 10.47 24.84 -7.65
C SER A 142 9.11 24.41 -7.11
N LEU A 143 8.46 23.39 -7.70
CA LEU A 143 7.23 22.84 -7.15
C LEU A 143 7.52 21.92 -5.97
N ILE A 144 8.56 21.07 -6.09
CA ILE A 144 9.00 20.20 -5.00
C ILE A 144 9.38 21.05 -3.78
N GLU A 145 10.18 22.10 -3.96
CA GLU A 145 10.57 23.01 -2.87
C GLU A 145 9.39 23.77 -2.27
N ARG A 146 8.40 24.13 -3.09
CA ARG A 146 7.19 24.80 -2.59
C ARG A 146 6.42 23.89 -1.62
N VAL A 147 6.21 22.64 -2.00
CA VAL A 147 5.52 21.65 -1.16
C VAL A 147 6.37 21.30 0.05
N TYR A 148 7.69 21.18 -0.11
CA TYR A 148 8.62 20.99 1.01
C TYR A 148 8.53 22.15 2.01
N GLY A 149 8.44 23.40 1.53
CA GLY A 149 8.23 24.57 2.37
C GLY A 149 6.90 24.53 3.13
N TRP A 150 5.85 23.92 2.58
CA TRP A 150 4.60 23.68 3.32
C TRP A 150 4.80 22.64 4.42
N ALA A 151 5.50 21.55 4.11
CA ALA A 151 5.81 20.50 5.07
C ALA A 151 6.63 21.05 6.25
N GLN A 152 7.68 21.85 5.98
CA GLN A 152 8.52 22.48 7.00
C GLN A 152 7.73 23.38 7.96
N ARG A 153 6.90 24.29 7.42
CA ARG A 153 6.07 25.18 8.25
C ARG A 153 5.09 24.42 9.13
N HIS A 154 4.70 23.22 8.71
CA HIS A 154 3.74 22.37 9.40
C HIS A 154 4.38 21.24 10.22
N LYS A 155 5.72 21.21 10.32
CA LYS A 155 6.49 20.13 10.96
C LYS A 155 6.10 18.74 10.45
N ALA A 156 5.81 18.66 9.15
CA ALA A 156 5.44 17.44 8.45
C ALA A 156 6.61 16.88 7.66
N ILE A 157 6.66 15.56 7.53
CA ILE A 157 7.57 14.88 6.60
C ILE A 157 7.02 14.94 5.18
N MET A 158 7.83 14.63 4.18
CA MET A 158 7.42 14.67 2.78
C MET A 158 7.71 13.33 2.08
N PHE A 159 6.81 12.91 1.20
CA PHE A 159 7.05 11.80 0.27
C PHE A 159 7.11 12.32 -1.16
N LEU A 160 8.08 11.83 -1.92
CA LEU A 160 8.16 12.00 -3.37
C LEU A 160 7.64 10.74 -4.03
N ASP A 161 6.50 10.84 -4.70
CA ASP A 161 5.86 9.73 -5.40
C ASP A 161 6.25 9.70 -6.88
N VAL A 162 6.51 8.48 -7.36
CA VAL A 162 7.04 8.22 -8.70
C VAL A 162 6.14 7.29 -9.48
N GLN A 163 5.44 7.87 -10.46
CA GLN A 163 4.66 7.17 -11.48
C GLN A 163 5.46 7.15 -12.79
N VAL A 164 6.19 6.05 -13.05
CA VAL A 164 7.23 6.02 -14.10
C VAL A 164 6.71 6.01 -15.53
N GLY A 165 5.43 5.73 -15.77
CA GLY A 165 4.91 5.58 -17.13
C GLY A 165 5.63 4.44 -17.86
N LYS A 166 6.24 4.75 -19.02
CA LYS A 166 7.10 3.81 -19.77
C LYS A 166 8.59 3.89 -19.40
N SER A 167 8.96 4.73 -18.44
CA SER A 167 10.33 4.79 -17.91
C SER A 167 10.58 3.73 -16.84
N THR A 168 11.73 3.84 -16.16
CA THR A 168 12.15 2.94 -15.08
C THR A 168 12.54 3.74 -13.83
N LEU A 169 12.54 3.09 -12.66
CA LEU A 169 13.01 3.74 -11.44
C LEU A 169 14.48 4.18 -11.56
N GLN A 170 15.32 3.38 -12.21
CA GLN A 170 16.73 3.66 -12.48
C GLN A 170 16.92 4.99 -13.21
N ALA A 171 16.01 5.33 -14.13
CA ALA A 171 16.06 6.58 -14.88
C ALA A 171 15.49 7.78 -14.10
N GLU A 172 14.63 7.55 -13.10
CA GLU A 172 13.88 8.63 -12.42
C GLU A 172 14.39 9.01 -11.04
N LEU A 173 14.85 8.04 -10.27
CA LEU A 173 15.34 8.29 -8.92
C LEU A 173 16.56 9.22 -8.89
N PRO A 174 17.53 9.20 -9.83
CA PRO A 174 18.70 10.09 -9.77
C PRO A 174 18.34 11.58 -9.69
N ARG A 175 17.25 12.01 -10.35
CA ARG A 175 16.80 13.40 -10.31
C ARG A 175 16.23 13.80 -8.93
N LEU A 176 15.72 12.83 -8.18
CA LEU A 176 15.10 13.06 -6.87
C LEU A 176 16.11 12.99 -5.72
N VAL A 177 17.31 12.44 -5.95
CA VAL A 177 18.39 12.32 -4.96
C VAL A 177 18.66 13.64 -4.20
N PRO A 178 18.79 14.82 -4.85
CA PRO A 178 19.05 16.08 -4.14
C PRO A 178 18.00 16.45 -3.08
N PHE A 179 16.77 15.94 -3.20
CA PHE A 179 15.71 16.11 -2.21
C PHE A 179 15.71 14.98 -1.18
N LEU A 180 15.95 13.74 -1.61
CA LEU A 180 15.96 12.55 -0.76
C LEU A 180 17.09 12.53 0.28
N VAL A 181 18.17 13.29 0.06
CA VAL A 181 19.23 13.50 1.07
C VAL A 181 18.76 14.28 2.30
N ARG A 182 17.57 14.91 2.27
CA ARG A 182 16.99 15.56 3.46
C ARG A 182 16.41 14.51 4.40
N PRO A 183 16.65 14.57 5.72
CA PRO A 183 16.28 13.51 6.65
C PRO A 183 14.77 13.18 6.65
N ASP A 184 13.94 14.19 6.45
CA ASP A 184 12.46 14.19 6.50
C ASP A 184 11.78 14.03 5.13
N VAL A 185 12.55 13.73 4.08
CA VAL A 185 12.03 13.40 2.75
C VAL A 185 12.20 11.91 2.48
N HIS A 186 11.11 11.29 2.05
CA HIS A 186 10.94 9.86 1.82
C HIS A 186 10.46 9.58 0.39
N LEU A 187 10.39 8.30 0.01
CA LEU A 187 10.07 7.88 -1.34
C LEU A 187 8.78 7.07 -1.36
N ALA A 188 7.99 7.26 -2.41
CA ALA A 188 6.89 6.38 -2.77
C ALA A 188 7.00 5.99 -4.24
N ILE A 189 6.62 4.76 -4.55
CA ILE A 189 6.60 4.23 -5.91
C ILE A 189 5.24 3.65 -6.21
N ASP A 190 4.76 3.90 -7.42
CA ASP A 190 3.43 3.48 -7.85
C ASP A 190 3.52 2.41 -8.95
N PRO A 191 3.34 1.12 -8.61
CA PRO A 191 3.32 0.07 -9.60
C PRO A 191 2.18 0.20 -10.60
N GLU A 192 1.06 0.86 -10.26
CA GLU A 192 -0.08 1.06 -11.18
C GLU A 192 0.38 1.70 -12.48
N PHE A 193 1.39 2.57 -12.40
CA PHE A 193 1.87 3.35 -13.53
C PHE A 193 3.16 2.83 -14.16
N SER A 194 3.63 1.64 -13.77
CA SER A 194 4.80 1.00 -14.39
C SER A 194 4.41 0.17 -15.62
N MET A 195 4.54 0.77 -16.80
CA MET A 195 4.15 0.20 -18.09
C MET A 195 5.25 -0.66 -18.75
N LYS A 196 6.13 -1.26 -17.94
CA LYS A 196 7.25 -2.07 -18.45
C LYS A 196 6.82 -3.31 -19.26
N ARG A 197 5.57 -3.76 -19.11
CA ARG A 197 4.94 -4.84 -19.91
C ARG A 197 4.10 -4.31 -21.08
N GLY A 198 4.29 -3.05 -21.47
CA GLY A 198 3.48 -2.38 -22.47
C GLY A 198 2.14 -1.88 -21.94
N GLY A 199 1.34 -1.29 -22.83
CA GLY A 199 0.13 -0.55 -22.48
C GLY A 199 0.37 0.94 -22.24
N LEU A 200 -0.69 1.64 -21.86
CA LEU A 200 -0.69 3.07 -21.58
C LEU A 200 -1.14 3.32 -20.13
N PRO A 201 -0.54 4.30 -19.44
CA PRO A 201 -0.99 4.72 -18.11
C PRO A 201 -2.50 5.01 -18.10
N GLY A 202 -3.20 4.54 -17.05
CA GLY A 202 -4.65 4.72 -16.90
C GLY A 202 -5.53 3.89 -17.86
N LYS A 203 -4.93 3.10 -18.77
CA LYS A 203 -5.65 2.11 -19.61
C LYS A 203 -5.40 0.68 -19.17
N ARG A 204 -4.23 0.42 -18.60
CA ARG A 204 -3.87 -0.86 -17.98
C ARG A 204 -3.19 -0.60 -16.65
N ILE A 205 -3.40 -1.51 -15.71
CA ILE A 205 -2.69 -1.50 -14.44
C ILE A 205 -1.29 -2.06 -14.70
N GLY A 206 -0.28 -1.29 -14.32
CA GLY A 206 1.13 -1.63 -14.42
C GLY A 206 1.58 -2.64 -13.37
N THR A 207 2.90 -2.82 -13.30
CA THR A 207 3.49 -3.78 -12.36
C THR A 207 4.93 -3.43 -12.02
N TYR A 208 5.29 -3.62 -10.76
CA TYR A 208 6.67 -3.78 -10.32
C TYR A 208 6.92 -5.22 -9.90
N ASP A 209 8.17 -5.62 -10.03
CA ASP A 209 8.71 -6.81 -9.40
C ASP A 209 9.50 -6.42 -8.14
N ALA A 210 9.77 -7.38 -7.26
CA ALA A 210 10.70 -7.20 -6.16
C ALA A 210 12.06 -6.65 -6.61
N SER A 211 12.53 -6.94 -7.84
CA SER A 211 13.76 -6.33 -8.36
C SER A 211 13.68 -4.80 -8.46
N ASP A 212 12.52 -4.25 -8.83
CA ASP A 212 12.33 -2.79 -8.91
C ASP A 212 12.27 -2.17 -7.52
N VAL A 213 11.58 -2.83 -6.58
CA VAL A 213 11.51 -2.40 -5.18
C VAL A 213 12.90 -2.45 -4.54
N ASN A 214 13.64 -3.54 -4.73
CA ASN A 214 15.00 -3.69 -4.22
C ASN A 214 15.93 -2.62 -4.78
N HIS A 215 15.80 -2.23 -6.05
CA HIS A 215 16.56 -1.11 -6.59
C HIS A 215 16.26 0.21 -5.84
N ALA A 216 14.99 0.50 -5.54
CA ALA A 216 14.64 1.67 -4.74
C ALA A 216 15.18 1.58 -3.30
N ILE A 217 15.16 0.40 -2.69
CA ILE A 217 15.76 0.14 -1.37
C ILE A 217 17.25 0.41 -1.40
N ASP A 218 17.99 -0.13 -2.37
CA ASP A 218 19.43 0.06 -2.51
C ASP A 218 19.78 1.55 -2.65
N VAL A 219 19.05 2.29 -3.50
CA VAL A 219 19.23 3.75 -3.64
C VAL A 219 19.01 4.48 -2.31
N LEU A 220 17.94 4.18 -1.57
CA LEU A 220 17.67 4.84 -0.29
C LEU A 220 18.69 4.46 0.79
N ALA A 221 19.09 3.20 0.83
CA ALA A 221 20.07 2.68 1.78
C ALA A 221 21.44 3.32 1.57
N ASP A 222 21.87 3.48 0.32
CA ASP A 222 23.10 4.19 -0.05
C ASP A 222 23.06 5.66 0.39
N LEU A 223 21.91 6.34 0.24
CA LEU A 223 21.75 7.72 0.70
C LEU A 223 21.82 7.81 2.23
N VAL A 224 21.20 6.86 2.93
CA VAL A 224 21.25 6.79 4.40
C VAL A 224 22.66 6.63 4.91
N GLU A 225 23.41 5.69 4.32
CA GLU A 225 24.80 5.43 4.70
C GLU A 225 25.71 6.60 4.34
N LYS A 226 25.66 7.10 3.10
CA LYS A 226 26.56 8.15 2.61
C LYS A 226 26.36 9.49 3.33
N HIS A 227 25.14 9.79 3.76
CA HIS A 227 24.79 11.08 4.34
C HIS A 227 24.42 11.00 5.83
N ASN A 228 24.64 9.84 6.49
CA ASN A 228 24.30 9.60 7.90
C ASN A 228 22.85 10.00 8.24
N LEU A 229 21.89 9.61 7.39
CA LEU A 229 20.48 9.96 7.56
C LEU A 229 19.78 8.98 8.51
N PRO A 230 18.65 9.37 9.11
CA PRO A 230 17.74 8.39 9.69
C PRO A 230 17.17 7.46 8.60
N PRO A 231 16.68 6.25 8.96
CA PRO A 231 16.07 5.34 8.01
C PRO A 231 14.96 5.96 7.17
N LYS A 232 14.97 5.68 5.87
CA LYS A 232 13.94 6.17 4.95
C LYS A 232 12.71 5.30 5.01
N VAL A 233 11.53 5.89 4.78
CA VAL A 233 10.30 5.14 4.52
C VAL A 233 10.14 5.00 3.00
N LEU A 234 9.91 3.78 2.53
CA LEU A 234 9.56 3.48 1.15
C LEU A 234 8.12 2.97 1.10
N VAL A 235 7.24 3.73 0.45
CA VAL A 235 5.83 3.34 0.26
C VAL A 235 5.66 2.71 -1.13
N ILE A 236 5.00 1.55 -1.19
CA ILE A 236 4.63 0.88 -2.43
C ILE A 236 3.11 0.76 -2.50
N HIS A 237 2.50 1.44 -3.46
CA HIS A 237 1.05 1.41 -3.66
C HIS A 237 0.58 0.06 -4.21
N ARG A 238 -0.52 -0.47 -3.69
CA ARG A 238 -1.07 -1.74 -4.14
C ARG A 238 -2.57 -1.84 -3.89
N PHE A 239 -3.32 -2.20 -4.94
CA PHE A 239 -4.74 -2.55 -4.81
C PHE A 239 -5.17 -3.75 -5.65
N THR A 240 -4.22 -4.39 -6.34
CA THR A 240 -4.43 -5.69 -6.98
C THR A 240 -3.22 -6.59 -6.76
N ARG A 241 -3.38 -7.91 -6.92
CA ARG A 241 -2.26 -8.85 -6.81
C ARG A 241 -1.16 -8.60 -7.85
N PRO A 242 -1.45 -8.43 -9.15
CA PRO A 242 -0.42 -8.34 -10.20
C PRO A 242 0.44 -7.07 -10.16
N MET A 243 0.03 -6.04 -9.41
CA MET A 243 0.80 -4.79 -9.27
C MET A 243 2.19 -5.00 -8.67
N LEU A 244 2.34 -5.99 -7.78
CA LEU A 244 3.63 -6.31 -7.16
C LEU A 244 3.87 -7.81 -7.26
N THR A 245 4.83 -8.20 -8.10
CA THR A 245 5.23 -9.60 -8.25
C THR A 245 6.42 -9.94 -7.37
N ASN A 246 6.48 -11.20 -6.93
CA ASN A 246 7.57 -11.73 -6.12
C ASN A 246 7.81 -10.95 -4.81
N ALA A 247 6.77 -10.44 -4.15
CA ALA A 247 6.87 -9.62 -2.94
C ALA A 247 7.71 -10.27 -1.81
N ASN A 248 7.71 -11.61 -1.73
CA ASN A 248 8.54 -12.38 -0.80
C ASN A 248 10.05 -12.34 -1.09
N ARG A 249 10.49 -11.74 -2.20
CA ARG A 249 11.89 -11.50 -2.57
C ARG A 249 12.33 -10.05 -2.35
N ILE A 250 11.47 -9.23 -1.75
CA ILE A 250 11.85 -7.88 -1.31
C ILE A 250 12.82 -8.02 -0.14
N LYS A 251 14.00 -7.40 -0.27
CA LYS A 251 15.05 -7.42 0.74
C LYS A 251 14.75 -6.35 1.79
N LEU A 252 14.69 -6.74 3.05
CA LEU A 252 14.54 -5.78 4.14
C LEU A 252 15.93 -5.29 4.60
N ASP A 253 16.10 -3.98 4.70
CA ASP A 253 17.35 -3.32 5.12
C ASP A 253 17.05 -2.42 6.33
N PRO A 254 17.89 -2.42 7.40
CA PRO A 254 17.65 -1.57 8.58
C PRO A 254 17.58 -0.06 8.28
N ARG A 255 18.13 0.37 7.14
CA ARG A 255 18.11 1.76 6.66
C ARG A 255 16.83 2.12 5.92
N VAL A 256 15.96 1.15 5.59
CA VAL A 256 14.74 1.39 4.81
C VAL A 256 13.54 0.65 5.41
N GLN A 257 12.49 1.40 5.75
CA GLN A 257 11.23 0.93 6.27
C GLN A 257 10.22 0.78 5.12
N VAL A 258 9.88 -0.45 4.77
CA VAL A 258 9.06 -0.78 3.60
C VAL A 258 7.58 -0.89 3.99
N VAL A 259 6.73 -0.10 3.32
CA VAL A 259 5.29 -0.07 3.54
C VAL A 259 4.58 -0.56 2.28
N ILE A 260 3.81 -1.65 2.40
CA ILE A 260 2.85 -2.05 1.36
C ILE A 260 1.52 -1.35 1.65
N HIS A 261 1.16 -0.40 0.79
CA HIS A 261 0.07 0.55 1.01
C HIS A 261 -1.16 0.17 0.20
N MET A 262 -2.26 -0.16 0.88
CA MET A 262 -3.53 -0.45 0.24
C MET A 262 -4.11 0.83 -0.39
N ASP A 263 -4.08 0.89 -1.73
CA ASP A 263 -4.42 2.08 -2.54
C ASP A 263 -5.73 1.87 -3.35
N GLY A 264 -6.63 1.03 -2.85
CA GLY A 264 -7.90 0.74 -3.49
C GLY A 264 -9.02 1.63 -2.96
N TRP A 265 -9.97 1.99 -3.83
CA TRP A 265 -11.15 2.76 -3.44
C TRP A 265 -12.43 1.94 -3.55
N GLY A 266 -13.46 2.37 -2.84
CA GLY A 266 -14.76 1.73 -2.83
C GLY A 266 -15.36 1.64 -1.43
N PRO A 267 -16.45 0.89 -1.28
CA PRO A 267 -17.09 0.72 0.01
C PRO A 267 -16.18 0.02 1.03
N PRO A 268 -16.42 0.19 2.34
CA PRO A 268 -15.59 -0.39 3.41
C PRO A 268 -15.28 -1.89 3.25
N TRP A 269 -16.28 -2.72 2.93
CA TRP A 269 -16.07 -4.18 2.79
C TRP A 269 -15.09 -4.52 1.66
N MET A 270 -15.22 -3.88 0.49
CA MET A 270 -14.33 -4.11 -0.64
C MET A 270 -12.89 -3.71 -0.33
N LYS A 271 -12.71 -2.65 0.46
CA LYS A 271 -11.38 -2.23 0.90
C LYS A 271 -10.78 -3.19 1.91
N LYS A 272 -11.59 -3.70 2.85
CA LYS A 272 -11.19 -4.77 3.78
C LYS A 272 -10.79 -6.05 3.01
N ASP A 273 -11.58 -6.45 2.03
CA ASP A 273 -11.30 -7.63 1.19
C ASP A 273 -10.01 -7.46 0.39
N SER A 274 -9.79 -6.27 -0.21
CA SER A 274 -8.56 -5.96 -0.95
C SER A 274 -7.33 -5.93 -0.04
N TYR A 275 -7.47 -5.38 1.16
CA TYR A 275 -6.41 -5.40 2.17
C TYR A 275 -6.04 -6.83 2.55
N GLN A 276 -7.03 -7.69 2.81
CA GLN A 276 -6.81 -9.11 3.10
C GLN A 276 -6.15 -9.84 1.93
N ALA A 277 -6.66 -9.64 0.71
CA ALA A 277 -6.24 -10.38 -0.47
C ALA A 277 -4.86 -9.98 -0.99
N TYR A 278 -4.46 -8.71 -0.84
CA TYR A 278 -3.28 -8.16 -1.51
C TYR A 278 -2.21 -7.61 -0.56
N VAL A 279 -2.55 -7.30 0.70
CA VAL A 279 -1.58 -6.83 1.70
C VAL A 279 -1.31 -7.93 2.72
N TYR A 280 -2.33 -8.38 3.47
CA TYR A 280 -2.17 -9.44 4.48
C TYR A 280 -1.65 -10.75 3.88
N ALA A 281 -2.15 -11.14 2.69
CA ALA A 281 -1.79 -12.40 2.04
C ALA A 281 -0.34 -12.45 1.52
N GLU A 282 0.35 -11.32 1.40
CA GLU A 282 1.71 -11.23 0.87
C GLU A 282 2.56 -10.33 1.77
N PRO A 283 2.98 -10.86 2.93
CA PRO A 283 3.61 -10.06 3.98
C PRO A 283 5.01 -9.59 3.56
N VAL A 284 5.33 -8.31 3.86
CA VAL A 284 6.64 -7.69 3.56
C VAL A 284 7.29 -7.09 4.80
N GLN A 285 6.79 -5.97 5.34
CA GLN A 285 7.30 -5.41 6.60
C GLN A 285 6.21 -4.63 7.33
N PHE A 286 5.83 -3.47 6.80
CA PHE A 286 4.74 -2.65 7.33
C PHE A 286 3.61 -2.50 6.32
N THR A 287 2.45 -2.07 6.80
CA THR A 287 1.27 -1.88 5.97
C THR A 287 0.73 -0.47 6.08
N GLY A 288 0.11 -0.03 4.99
CA GLY A 288 -0.60 1.23 4.94
C GLY A 288 -2.00 1.08 4.37
N PHE A 289 -2.81 2.13 4.53
CA PHE A 289 -4.19 2.16 4.07
C PHE A 289 -4.57 3.57 3.59
N LYS A 290 -5.12 3.64 2.38
CA LYS A 290 -5.60 4.89 1.81
C LYS A 290 -7.08 5.10 2.01
N LEU A 291 -7.50 6.34 2.14
CA LEU A 291 -8.88 6.80 2.20
C LEU A 291 -9.10 7.81 1.09
N PHE A 292 -10.18 7.63 0.31
CA PHE A 292 -10.54 8.55 -0.76
C PHE A 292 -11.81 9.29 -0.36
N TYR A 293 -11.71 10.58 0.00
CA TYR A 293 -12.84 11.35 0.51
C TYR A 293 -14.03 11.33 -0.45
N ARG A 294 -13.78 11.39 -1.77
CA ARG A 294 -14.80 11.38 -2.81
C ARG A 294 -15.12 10.00 -3.36
N ASN A 295 -14.10 9.17 -3.64
CA ASN A 295 -14.31 7.90 -4.34
C ASN A 295 -14.94 6.84 -3.44
N ASP A 296 -14.54 6.78 -2.16
CA ASP A 296 -15.10 5.80 -1.22
C ASP A 296 -16.56 6.12 -0.88
N THR A 297 -16.91 7.42 -0.87
CA THR A 297 -18.25 7.91 -0.49
C THR A 297 -19.18 8.15 -1.69
N LYS A 298 -18.69 7.99 -2.93
CA LYS A 298 -19.41 8.34 -4.17
C LYS A 298 -20.81 7.73 -4.29
N ARG A 299 -21.02 6.55 -3.70
CA ARG A 299 -22.29 5.80 -3.73
C ARG A 299 -23.05 5.87 -2.39
N GLY A 300 -22.78 6.87 -1.56
CA GLY A 300 -23.39 7.05 -0.25
C GLY A 300 -22.84 6.13 0.83
N HIS A 301 -21.72 5.45 0.58
CA HIS A 301 -21.06 4.63 1.59
C HIS A 301 -20.29 5.52 2.59
N PRO A 302 -20.19 5.10 3.85
CA PRO A 302 -19.39 5.83 4.82
C PRO A 302 -17.89 5.67 4.48
N LEU A 303 -17.12 6.73 4.74
CA LEU A 303 -15.67 6.63 4.79
C LEU A 303 -15.29 5.80 6.02
N MET A 304 -14.34 4.88 5.88
CA MET A 304 -13.84 4.11 7.03
C MET A 304 -13.22 5.03 8.07
N THR A 305 -13.56 4.81 9.33
CA THR A 305 -13.05 5.58 10.47
C THR A 305 -11.67 5.08 10.92
N PRO A 306 -10.92 5.84 11.73
CA PRO A 306 -9.71 5.33 12.38
C PRO A 306 -9.96 4.01 13.12
N ALA A 307 -11.09 3.86 13.82
CA ALA A 307 -11.44 2.63 14.52
C ALA A 307 -11.62 1.43 13.57
N ASP A 308 -12.27 1.64 12.41
CA ASP A 308 -12.42 0.59 11.39
C ASP A 308 -11.07 0.09 10.85
N ILE A 309 -10.10 0.99 10.72
CA ILE A 309 -8.77 0.68 10.19
C ILE A 309 -7.88 0.06 11.27
N LEU A 310 -7.98 0.51 12.52
CA LEU A 310 -7.27 -0.09 13.66
C LEU A 310 -7.72 -1.52 13.96
N ALA A 311 -8.92 -1.90 13.52
CA ALA A 311 -9.43 -3.27 13.58
C ALA A 311 -8.84 -4.20 12.50
N LEU A 312 -8.09 -3.67 11.52
CA LEU A 312 -7.42 -4.49 10.51
C LEU A 312 -6.18 -5.19 11.08
N PHE A 313 -5.86 -6.35 10.52
CA PHE A 313 -4.65 -7.10 10.84
C PHE A 313 -3.85 -7.44 9.57
N PRO A 314 -2.54 -7.16 9.51
CA PRO A 314 -1.78 -6.36 10.49
C PRO A 314 -2.32 -4.92 10.57
N LYS A 315 -2.01 -4.18 11.65
CA LYS A 315 -2.49 -2.81 11.83
C LYS A 315 -1.75 -1.85 10.87
N PRO A 316 -2.44 -1.07 10.03
CA PRO A 316 -1.80 -0.06 9.20
C PRO A 316 -1.13 1.05 10.03
N VAL A 317 0.13 1.35 9.69
CA VAL A 317 0.94 2.40 10.33
C VAL A 317 1.23 3.59 9.40
N TYR A 318 0.84 3.48 8.14
CA TYR A 318 0.86 4.56 7.17
C TYR A 318 -0.56 4.79 6.63
N ILE A 319 -1.13 5.97 6.89
CA ILE A 319 -2.48 6.34 6.49
C ILE A 319 -2.37 7.47 5.48
N GLN A 320 -3.07 7.34 4.35
CA GLN A 320 -3.07 8.35 3.31
C GLN A 320 -4.48 8.80 2.97
N TYR A 321 -4.69 10.11 2.82
CA TYR A 321 -5.96 10.69 2.40
C TYR A 321 -5.80 11.33 1.02
N GLN A 322 -6.78 11.05 0.15
CA GLN A 322 -6.89 11.60 -1.21
C GLN A 322 -8.28 12.20 -1.47
#